data_AF-A0A8D8H0D0-F1
#
_entry.id   AF-A0A8D8H0D0-F1
#
_cell.length_a   1.000
_cell.length_b   1.000
_cell.length_c   1.000
_cell.angle_alpha   90.00
_cell.angle_beta   90.00
_cell.angle_gamma   90.00
#
_symmetry.space_group_name_H-M   'P 1'
#
loop_
_entity.id
_entity.type
_entity.pdbx_description
1 polymer ?
#
loop_
_entity_poly.entity_id
_entity_poly.type
_entity_poly.pdbx_seq_one_letter_code
_entity_poly.pdbx_strand_id
1 'polypeptide(L)'
;MVSGCIFWSFFLTRLLSAFFVHITDCDETYNYWEPVHYLLYGKGFQTWEYSPHFGLRSYLYLLLHAVPAWIIKEITGFNATSLFYCIRVMLAAVCAVAETAMYRSIEIWYEARVARMWLIFQLFSPGMFISSAAFLPRFLFPIYPLLTLCAVLCIENIKRIWNCIFNGERDIFQKILLNGTIVIFLLLSLSRIFALYIHYQAPMKISMVLGEAVSEKNVCIAKEWHRIPGNFFMPKNHHLRFVRSSFNGILPAYFDETKKGTALVHNYFNDMNLPSDYMLFNLTECDFLIDSDFGEKYRIHDIEQNYSKDKSTWEIIKSMPFLDSKVSSSFFRAFYVPLISTKYTKFGNFNLLKRKK
;
A
#
# COMPACT_ATOMS: atom_id res chain seq x y z
N MET A 1 -3.52 -23.30 -24.92
CA MET A 1 -2.09 -23.05 -24.60
C MET A 1 -1.80 -21.56 -24.45
N VAL A 2 -2.07 -20.72 -25.47
CA VAL A 2 -1.81 -19.27 -25.46
C VAL A 2 -2.40 -18.55 -24.23
N SER A 3 -3.66 -18.81 -23.90
CA SER A 3 -4.31 -18.14 -22.78
C SER A 3 -3.76 -18.50 -21.40
N GLY A 4 -3.11 -19.67 -21.27
CA GLY A 4 -2.38 -20.04 -20.06
C GLY A 4 -1.13 -19.17 -19.89
N CYS A 5 -0.37 -18.95 -20.96
CA CYS A 5 0.81 -18.08 -20.93
C CYS A 5 0.44 -16.63 -20.58
N ILE A 6 -0.68 -16.12 -21.11
CA ILE A 6 -1.18 -14.77 -20.81
C ILE A 6 -1.56 -14.65 -19.32
N PHE A 7 -2.32 -15.63 -18.80
CA PHE A 7 -2.66 -15.66 -17.38
C PHE A 7 -1.42 -15.66 -16.50
N TRP A 8 -0.46 -16.54 -16.76
CA TRP A 8 0.77 -16.61 -15.96
C TRP A 8 1.60 -15.32 -16.05
N SER A 9 1.61 -14.64 -17.20
CA SER A 9 2.29 -13.35 -17.34
C SER A 9 1.67 -12.31 -16.41
N PHE A 10 0.35 -12.17 -16.41
CA PHE A 10 -0.34 -11.26 -15.50
C PHE A 10 -0.14 -11.68 -14.05
N PHE A 11 -0.36 -12.95 -13.73
CA PHE A 11 -0.29 -13.45 -12.37
C PHE A 11 1.09 -13.24 -11.76
N LEU A 12 2.18 -13.54 -12.47
CA LEU A 12 3.55 -13.30 -11.98
C LEU A 12 3.80 -11.81 -11.72
N THR A 13 3.34 -10.91 -12.58
CA THR A 13 3.46 -9.46 -12.36
C THR A 13 2.63 -8.99 -11.17
N ARG A 14 1.39 -9.49 -11.00
CA ARG A 14 0.53 -9.12 -9.87
C ARG A 14 1.03 -9.75 -8.56
N LEU A 15 1.69 -10.90 -8.64
CA LEU A 15 2.35 -11.55 -7.50
C LEU A 15 3.50 -10.68 -6.98
N LEU A 16 4.32 -10.11 -7.86
CA LEU A 16 5.34 -9.14 -7.46
C LEU A 16 4.73 -7.93 -6.74
N SER A 17 3.58 -7.44 -7.19
CA SER A 17 2.86 -6.38 -6.48
C SER A 17 2.46 -6.79 -5.06
N ALA A 18 1.86 -7.97 -4.91
CA ALA A 18 1.40 -8.48 -3.61
C ALA A 18 2.50 -8.51 -2.54
N PHE A 19 3.75 -8.78 -2.93
CA PHE A 19 4.89 -8.84 -2.00
C PHE A 19 5.65 -7.54 -1.83
N PHE A 20 5.85 -6.76 -2.91
CA PHE A 20 6.78 -5.63 -2.92
C PHE A 20 6.10 -4.25 -2.80
N VAL A 21 4.80 -4.14 -3.09
CA VAL A 21 4.07 -2.87 -2.95
C VAL A 21 3.69 -2.67 -1.49
N HIS A 22 4.14 -1.55 -0.93
CA HIS A 22 3.72 -1.08 0.38
C HIS A 22 2.25 -0.65 0.38
N ILE A 23 1.60 -0.68 1.55
CA ILE A 23 0.25 -0.14 1.69
C ILE A 23 0.31 1.38 1.50
N THR A 24 -0.30 1.87 0.43
CA THR A 24 -0.18 3.28 0.02
C THR A 24 -1.16 4.21 0.74
N ASP A 25 -2.24 3.64 1.29
CA ASP A 25 -3.40 4.35 1.79
C ASP A 25 -3.75 3.85 3.20
N CYS A 26 -3.94 4.77 4.14
CA CYS A 26 -4.28 4.42 5.51
C CYS A 26 -5.70 3.85 5.63
N ASP A 27 -6.60 4.18 4.71
CA ASP A 27 -7.92 3.55 4.66
C ASP A 27 -7.79 2.05 4.41
N GLU A 28 -6.87 1.61 3.56
CA GLU A 28 -6.62 0.19 3.33
C GLU A 28 -6.27 -0.52 4.65
N THR A 29 -5.37 0.08 5.43
CA THR A 29 -4.98 -0.42 6.75
C THR A 29 -6.15 -0.42 7.74
N TYR A 30 -6.68 0.75 8.08
CA TYR A 30 -7.54 0.91 9.24
C TYR A 30 -9.02 0.66 8.96
N ASN A 31 -9.46 0.78 7.69
CA ASN A 31 -10.84 0.53 7.29
C ASN A 31 -11.04 -0.87 6.67
N TYR A 32 -9.99 -1.64 6.38
CA TYR A 32 -10.16 -2.97 5.78
C TYR A 32 -9.31 -4.04 6.45
N TRP A 33 -7.98 -3.89 6.48
CA TRP A 33 -7.11 -4.91 7.07
C TRP A 33 -7.33 -5.07 8.58
N GLU A 34 -7.44 -3.98 9.33
CA GLU A 34 -7.67 -4.01 10.78
C GLU A 34 -9.04 -4.60 11.17
N PRO A 35 -10.17 -4.22 10.55
CA PRO A 35 -11.43 -4.91 10.74
C PRO A 35 -11.42 -6.39 10.38
N VAL A 36 -10.78 -6.79 9.28
CA VAL A 36 -10.63 -8.22 8.94
C VAL A 36 -9.78 -8.95 9.97
N HIS A 37 -8.70 -8.32 10.46
CA HIS A 37 -7.89 -8.87 11.54
C HIS A 37 -8.71 -9.08 12.81
N TYR A 38 -9.57 -8.13 13.17
CA TYR A 38 -10.51 -8.29 14.28
C TYR A 38 -11.49 -9.46 14.06
N LEU A 39 -12.09 -9.57 12.87
CA LEU A 39 -13.02 -10.67 12.56
C LEU A 39 -12.36 -12.06 12.64
N LEU A 40 -11.05 -12.16 12.39
CA LEU A 40 -10.31 -13.42 12.31
C LEU A 40 -9.58 -13.81 13.60
N TYR A 41 -9.12 -12.81 14.36
CA TYR A 41 -8.27 -12.99 15.55
C TYR A 41 -8.85 -12.37 16.82
N GLY A 42 -10.00 -11.69 16.75
CA GLY A 42 -10.66 -11.04 17.89
C GLY A 42 -10.04 -9.73 18.34
N LYS A 43 -9.04 -9.21 17.61
CA LYS A 43 -8.31 -7.99 17.95
C LYS A 43 -8.00 -7.18 16.69
N GLY A 44 -8.19 -5.87 16.73
CA GLY A 44 -7.87 -4.97 15.62
C GLY A 44 -8.42 -3.57 15.86
N PHE A 45 -8.08 -2.63 14.99
CA PHE A 45 -8.60 -1.27 15.04
C PHE A 45 -9.95 -1.12 14.32
N GLN A 46 -10.83 -0.33 14.93
CA GLN A 46 -12.09 0.17 14.45
C GLN A 46 -11.97 1.68 14.16
N THR A 47 -12.51 2.11 13.03
CA THR A 47 -12.78 3.52 12.75
C THR A 47 -14.24 3.85 13.06
N TRP A 48 -14.54 5.13 13.23
CA TRP A 48 -15.91 5.61 13.42
C TRP A 48 -16.86 5.18 12.28
N GLU A 49 -16.33 4.92 11.08
CA GLU A 49 -17.08 4.48 9.92
C GLU A 49 -17.72 3.08 10.09
N TYR A 50 -17.15 2.23 10.94
CA TYR A 50 -17.70 0.93 11.33
C TYR A 50 -18.46 0.96 12.67
N SER A 51 -18.55 2.13 13.31
CA SER A 51 -19.43 2.27 14.48
C SER A 51 -20.88 2.03 14.05
N PRO A 52 -21.66 1.19 14.76
CA PRO A 52 -23.06 0.94 14.45
C PRO A 52 -23.92 2.21 14.42
N HIS A 53 -23.49 3.26 15.11
CA HIS A 53 -24.17 4.55 15.13
C HIS A 53 -24.10 5.29 13.79
N PHE A 54 -22.96 5.24 13.09
CA PHE A 54 -22.74 5.94 11.83
C PHE A 54 -22.93 5.02 10.61
N GLY A 55 -22.46 3.78 10.68
CA GLY A 55 -22.74 2.73 9.69
C GLY A 55 -22.32 3.05 8.26
N LEU A 56 -21.23 3.80 8.05
CA LEU A 56 -20.80 4.24 6.72
C LEU A 56 -20.20 3.12 5.86
N ARG A 57 -19.55 2.12 6.47
CA ARG A 57 -18.95 0.99 5.76
C ARG A 57 -19.68 -0.32 6.04
N SER A 58 -19.85 -1.11 4.98
CA SER A 58 -20.49 -2.42 5.05
C SER A 58 -19.48 -3.52 5.38
N TYR A 59 -19.81 -4.35 6.36
CA TYR A 59 -19.07 -5.59 6.66
C TYR A 59 -19.13 -6.62 5.52
N LEU A 60 -20.05 -6.50 4.56
CA LEU A 60 -20.18 -7.46 3.45
C LEU A 60 -18.88 -7.57 2.64
N TYR A 61 -18.23 -6.43 2.35
CA TYR A 61 -16.98 -6.42 1.60
C TYR A 61 -15.84 -7.06 2.41
N LEU A 62 -15.82 -6.87 3.73
CA LEU A 62 -14.88 -7.53 4.63
C LEU A 62 -15.10 -9.04 4.63
N LEU A 63 -16.35 -9.49 4.77
CA LEU A 63 -16.71 -10.90 4.82
C LEU A 63 -16.36 -11.67 3.55
N LEU A 64 -16.45 -11.03 2.38
CA LEU A 64 -16.03 -11.61 1.11
C LEU A 64 -14.56 -12.09 1.13
N HIS A 65 -13.71 -11.42 1.91
CA HIS A 65 -12.29 -11.73 2.05
C HIS A 65 -11.99 -12.48 3.35
N ALA A 66 -12.68 -12.15 4.43
CA ALA A 66 -12.51 -12.76 5.75
C ALA A 66 -12.96 -14.22 5.76
N VAL A 67 -14.04 -14.60 5.07
CA VAL A 67 -14.50 -16.01 5.07
C VAL A 67 -13.49 -16.95 4.41
N PRO A 68 -12.97 -16.68 3.20
CA PRO A 68 -11.89 -17.50 2.63
C PRO A 68 -10.62 -17.48 3.49
N ALA A 69 -10.26 -16.31 4.05
CA ALA A 69 -9.09 -16.19 4.92
C ALA A 69 -9.25 -16.99 6.22
N TRP A 70 -10.45 -17.06 6.78
CA TRP A 70 -10.78 -17.89 7.93
C TRP A 70 -10.57 -19.37 7.61
N ILE A 71 -11.08 -19.85 6.47
CA ILE A 71 -10.86 -21.24 6.03
C ILE A 71 -9.37 -21.55 5.92
N ILE A 72 -8.59 -20.66 5.29
CA ILE A 72 -7.13 -20.82 5.16
C ILE A 72 -6.49 -20.86 6.55
N LYS A 73 -6.84 -19.93 7.44
CA LYS A 73 -6.33 -19.88 8.81
C LYS A 73 -6.60 -21.17 9.57
N GLU A 74 -7.81 -21.71 9.51
CA GLU A 74 -8.16 -22.94 10.22
C GLU A 74 -7.43 -24.18 9.65
N ILE A 75 -7.13 -24.19 8.34
CA ILE A 75 -6.39 -25.30 7.71
C ILE A 75 -4.88 -25.21 7.99
N THR A 76 -4.29 -24.02 7.93
CA THR A 76 -2.82 -23.85 7.94
C THR A 76 -2.24 -23.36 9.26
N GLY A 77 -3.07 -22.80 10.14
CA GLY A 77 -2.60 -22.16 11.38
C GLY A 77 -1.75 -20.90 11.16
N PHE A 78 -1.90 -20.23 10.00
CA PHE A 78 -1.12 -19.04 9.68
C PHE A 78 -1.33 -17.89 10.67
N ASN A 79 -0.28 -17.10 10.87
CA ASN A 79 -0.35 -15.83 11.60
C ASN A 79 -0.96 -14.72 10.73
N ALA A 80 -1.26 -13.57 11.35
CA ALA A 80 -1.91 -12.45 10.68
C ALA A 80 -1.09 -11.93 9.47
N THR A 81 0.23 -11.85 9.59
CA THR A 81 1.13 -11.42 8.50
C THR A 81 1.13 -12.38 7.31
N SER A 82 1.18 -13.69 7.56
CA SER A 82 1.07 -14.71 6.49
C SER A 82 -0.29 -14.62 5.81
N LEU A 83 -1.36 -14.44 6.58
CA LEU A 83 -2.71 -14.34 6.04
C LEU A 83 -2.93 -13.07 5.22
N PHE A 84 -2.31 -11.96 5.62
CA PHE A 84 -2.24 -10.72 4.83
C PHE A 84 -1.68 -11.00 3.43
N TYR A 85 -0.53 -11.69 3.32
CA TYR A 85 0.03 -12.03 2.02
C TYR A 85 -0.84 -13.03 1.25
N CYS A 86 -1.49 -13.99 1.90
CA CYS A 86 -2.44 -14.90 1.25
C CYS A 86 -3.59 -14.14 0.58
N ILE A 87 -4.22 -13.20 1.28
CA ILE A 87 -5.31 -12.38 0.73
C ILE A 87 -4.81 -11.56 -0.46
N ARG A 88 -3.62 -10.95 -0.38
CA ARG A 88 -3.03 -10.20 -1.51
C ARG A 88 -2.73 -11.07 -2.72
N VAL A 89 -2.29 -12.31 -2.52
CA VAL A 89 -2.10 -13.30 -3.60
C VAL A 89 -3.44 -13.69 -4.22
N MET A 90 -4.50 -13.86 -3.43
CA MET A 90 -5.85 -14.13 -3.95
C MET A 90 -6.36 -12.96 -4.80
N LEU A 91 -6.19 -11.71 -4.33
CA LEU A 91 -6.54 -10.51 -5.10
C LEU A 91 -5.76 -10.45 -6.41
N ALA A 92 -4.45 -10.73 -6.39
CA ALA A 92 -3.61 -10.79 -7.58
C ALA A 92 -4.08 -11.86 -8.57
N ALA A 93 -4.52 -13.03 -8.09
CA ALA A 93 -5.06 -14.11 -8.93
C ALA A 93 -6.39 -13.70 -9.59
N VAL A 94 -7.33 -13.14 -8.81
CA VAL A 94 -8.63 -12.65 -9.33
C VAL A 94 -8.40 -11.55 -10.38
N CYS A 95 -7.48 -10.62 -10.11
CA CYS A 95 -7.08 -9.59 -11.07
C CYS A 95 -6.53 -10.22 -12.36
N ALA A 96 -5.60 -11.18 -12.26
CA ALA A 96 -5.02 -11.84 -13.43
C ALA A 96 -6.07 -12.60 -14.27
N VAL A 97 -7.08 -13.22 -13.65
CA VAL A 97 -8.21 -13.85 -14.36
C VAL A 97 -9.00 -12.78 -15.14
N ALA A 98 -9.37 -11.68 -14.48
CA ALA A 98 -10.12 -10.59 -15.12
C ALA A 98 -9.34 -9.96 -16.29
N GLU A 99 -8.05 -9.72 -16.11
CA GLU A 99 -7.17 -9.18 -17.15
C GLU A 99 -7.00 -10.15 -18.33
N THR A 100 -6.96 -11.46 -18.06
CA THR A 100 -6.92 -12.49 -19.11
C THR A 100 -8.23 -12.53 -19.90
N ALA A 101 -9.38 -12.39 -19.23
CA ALA A 101 -10.67 -12.29 -19.89
C ALA A 101 -10.77 -11.03 -20.76
N MET A 102 -10.25 -9.90 -20.27
CA MET A 102 -10.16 -8.65 -21.03
C MET A 102 -9.25 -8.80 -22.25
N TYR A 103 -8.07 -9.42 -22.11
CA TYR A 103 -7.17 -9.71 -23.23
C TYR A 103 -7.87 -10.49 -24.34
N ARG A 104 -8.58 -11.57 -23.99
CA ARG A 104 -9.31 -12.38 -24.98
C ARG A 104 -10.42 -11.60 -25.65
N SER A 105 -11.11 -10.75 -24.90
CA SER A 105 -12.16 -9.90 -25.47
C SER A 105 -11.55 -8.94 -26.50
N ILE A 106 -10.42 -8.30 -26.18
CA ILE A 106 -9.72 -7.42 -27.12
C ILE A 106 -9.25 -8.20 -28.35
N GLU A 107 -8.74 -9.43 -28.19
CA GLU A 107 -8.31 -10.27 -29.31
C GLU A 107 -9.44 -10.70 -30.24
N ILE A 108 -10.66 -10.88 -29.72
CA ILE A 108 -11.85 -11.23 -30.52
C ILE A 108 -12.39 -10.01 -31.27
N TRP A 109 -12.47 -8.86 -30.59
CA TRP A 109 -13.11 -7.65 -31.12
C TRP A 109 -12.16 -6.75 -31.93
N TYR A 110 -10.85 -6.85 -31.71
CA TYR A 110 -9.83 -6.09 -32.40
C TYR A 110 -8.77 -7.02 -33.02
N GLU A 111 -7.80 -6.44 -33.72
CA GLU A 111 -6.68 -7.21 -34.27
C GLU A 111 -5.77 -7.76 -33.16
N ALA A 112 -5.21 -8.96 -33.37
CA ALA A 112 -4.28 -9.58 -32.41
C ALA A 112 -3.07 -8.70 -32.05
N ARG A 113 -2.70 -7.75 -32.91
CA ARG A 113 -1.66 -6.74 -32.60
C ARG A 113 -2.08 -5.82 -31.45
N VAL A 114 -3.32 -5.34 -31.46
CA VAL A 114 -3.89 -4.47 -30.41
C VAL A 114 -3.87 -5.20 -29.07
N ALA A 115 -4.31 -6.47 -29.05
CA ALA A 115 -4.28 -7.28 -27.85
C ALA A 115 -2.86 -7.45 -27.29
N ARG A 116 -1.86 -7.76 -28.15
CA ARG A 116 -0.45 -7.87 -27.73
C ARG A 116 0.14 -6.56 -27.22
N MET A 117 -0.19 -5.43 -27.84
CA MET A 117 0.24 -4.12 -27.34
C MET A 117 -0.42 -3.82 -26.00
N TRP A 118 -1.72 -4.06 -25.88
CA TRP A 118 -2.45 -3.86 -24.62
C TRP A 118 -1.86 -4.70 -23.49
N LEU A 119 -1.50 -5.96 -23.74
CA LEU A 119 -0.80 -6.80 -22.77
C LEU A 119 0.48 -6.11 -22.22
N ILE A 120 1.32 -5.55 -23.10
CA ILE A 120 2.54 -4.84 -22.68
C ILE A 120 2.18 -3.62 -21.82
N PHE A 121 1.26 -2.78 -22.27
CA PHE A 121 0.84 -1.60 -21.50
C PHE A 121 0.25 -1.98 -20.14
N GLN A 122 -0.51 -3.08 -20.10
CA GLN A 122 -1.18 -3.55 -18.90
C GLN A 122 -0.21 -4.17 -17.90
N LEU A 123 0.76 -4.98 -18.34
CA LEU A 123 1.78 -5.58 -17.49
C LEU A 123 2.64 -4.50 -16.81
N PHE A 124 3.05 -3.49 -17.56
CA PHE A 124 3.94 -2.46 -17.05
C PHE A 124 3.22 -1.24 -16.46
N SER A 125 1.89 -1.16 -16.51
CA SER A 125 1.13 -0.04 -15.93
C SER A 125 1.39 0.07 -14.41
N PRO A 126 1.99 1.18 -13.91
CA PRO A 126 2.22 1.36 -12.48
C PRO A 126 0.91 1.43 -11.69
N GLY A 127 -0.15 2.00 -12.28
CA GLY A 127 -1.47 2.07 -11.65
C GLY A 127 -2.06 0.69 -11.39
N MET A 128 -1.96 -0.22 -12.36
CA MET A 128 -2.37 -1.62 -12.20
C MET A 128 -1.44 -2.38 -11.26
N PHE A 129 -0.13 -2.10 -11.32
CA PHE A 129 0.82 -2.70 -10.39
C PHE A 129 0.43 -2.38 -8.95
N ILE A 130 0.16 -1.12 -8.60
CA ILE A 130 -0.23 -0.73 -7.24
C ILE A 130 -1.61 -1.28 -6.85
N SER A 131 -2.59 -1.22 -7.74
CA SER A 131 -4.00 -1.49 -7.40
C SER A 131 -4.38 -2.98 -7.39
N SER A 132 -3.70 -3.82 -8.17
CA SER A 132 -4.06 -5.25 -8.35
C SER A 132 -4.12 -6.08 -7.06
N ALA A 133 -3.30 -5.75 -6.06
CA ALA A 133 -3.20 -6.47 -4.80
C ALA A 133 -3.56 -5.58 -3.59
N ALA A 134 -4.23 -4.44 -3.84
CA ALA A 134 -4.68 -3.52 -2.79
C ALA A 134 -6.07 -3.92 -2.29
N PHE A 135 -6.25 -3.97 -0.97
CA PHE A 135 -7.52 -4.37 -0.36
C PHE A 135 -8.44 -3.17 -0.12
N LEU A 136 -8.94 -2.57 -1.20
CA LEU A 136 -9.81 -1.40 -1.18
C LEU A 136 -10.88 -1.50 -2.28
N PRO A 137 -12.15 -1.13 -2.02
CA PRO A 137 -13.14 -0.92 -3.06
C PRO A 137 -12.84 0.39 -3.80
N ARG A 138 -11.77 0.39 -4.62
CA ARG A 138 -11.36 1.57 -5.40
C ARG A 138 -12.30 1.73 -6.60
N PHE A 139 -13.14 2.77 -6.56
CA PHE A 139 -14.10 3.07 -7.63
C PHE A 139 -13.45 3.24 -9.02
N LEU A 140 -12.19 3.72 -9.09
CA LEU A 140 -11.46 3.93 -10.35
C LEU A 140 -10.68 2.70 -10.86
N PHE A 141 -10.62 1.61 -10.09
CA PHE A 141 -9.85 0.43 -10.52
C PHE A 141 -10.25 -0.08 -11.93
N PRO A 142 -11.55 -0.16 -12.30
CA PRO A 142 -11.96 -0.61 -13.63
C PRO A 142 -11.50 0.30 -14.78
N ILE A 143 -11.09 1.55 -14.51
CA ILE A 143 -10.70 2.51 -15.54
C ILE A 143 -9.25 2.29 -15.99
N TYR A 144 -8.37 1.76 -15.15
CA TYR A 144 -6.96 1.58 -15.53
C TYR A 144 -6.75 0.65 -16.75
N PRO A 145 -7.43 -0.51 -16.86
CA PRO A 145 -7.39 -1.33 -18.08
C PRO A 145 -7.95 -0.62 -19.32
N LEU A 146 -8.90 0.30 -19.15
CA LEU A 146 -9.48 1.08 -20.24
C LEU A 146 -8.54 2.19 -20.70
N LEU A 147 -7.82 2.85 -19.78
CA LEU A 147 -6.81 3.84 -20.13
C LEU A 147 -5.68 3.24 -20.96
N THR A 148 -5.21 2.03 -20.61
CA THR A 148 -4.20 1.32 -21.40
C THR A 148 -4.75 0.90 -22.77
N LEU A 149 -6.02 0.51 -22.87
CA LEU A 149 -6.66 0.24 -24.15
C LEU A 149 -6.78 1.50 -25.02
N CYS A 150 -7.25 2.62 -24.46
CA CYS A 150 -7.32 3.90 -25.16
C CYS A 150 -5.94 4.36 -25.66
N ALA A 151 -4.87 4.16 -24.88
CA ALA A 151 -3.52 4.46 -25.31
C ALA A 151 -3.09 3.63 -26.53
N VAL A 152 -3.38 2.33 -26.55
CA VAL A 152 -3.07 1.46 -27.69
C VAL A 152 -3.88 1.83 -28.93
N LEU A 153 -5.18 2.09 -28.77
CA LEU A 153 -6.04 2.52 -29.88
C LEU A 153 -5.60 3.87 -30.45
N CYS A 154 -5.13 4.80 -29.60
CA CYS A 154 -4.55 6.06 -30.03
C CYS A 154 -3.30 5.84 -30.89
N ILE A 155 -2.39 4.95 -30.47
CA ILE A 155 -1.19 4.58 -31.24
C ILE A 155 -1.56 4.01 -32.61
N GLU A 156 -2.53 3.09 -32.67
CA GLU A 156 -2.99 2.51 -33.94
C GLU A 156 -3.65 3.55 -34.85
N ASN A 157 -4.43 4.48 -34.29
CA ASN A 157 -5.04 5.57 -35.06
C ASN A 157 -3.99 6.55 -35.59
N ILE A 158 -2.98 6.92 -34.79
CA ILE A 158 -1.86 7.75 -35.24
C ILE A 158 -1.12 7.07 -36.39
N LYS A 159 -0.88 5.76 -36.29
CA LYS A 159 -0.26 4.96 -37.36
C LYS A 159 -1.08 5.00 -38.65
N ARG A 160 -2.41 4.83 -38.55
CA ARG A 160 -3.32 4.91 -39.70
C ARG A 160 -3.30 6.29 -40.35
N ILE A 161 -3.42 7.35 -39.55
CA ILE A 161 -3.38 8.75 -40.01
C ILE A 161 -2.06 9.04 -40.72
N TRP A 162 -0.94 8.62 -40.14
CA TRP A 162 0.38 8.80 -40.74
C TRP A 162 0.48 8.12 -42.12
N ASN A 163 -0.01 6.88 -42.25
CA ASN A 163 0.00 6.16 -43.52
C ASN A 163 -0.85 6.86 -44.58
N CYS A 164 -1.98 7.47 -44.19
CA CYS A 164 -2.82 8.26 -45.09
C CYS A 164 -2.15 9.56 -45.54
N ILE A 165 -1.42 10.25 -44.65
CA ILE A 165 -0.77 11.54 -44.97
C ILE A 165 0.47 11.35 -45.84
N PHE A 166 1.31 10.37 -45.52
CA PHE A 166 2.60 10.18 -46.18
C PHE A 166 2.59 9.10 -47.26
N ASN A 167 1.42 8.55 -47.64
CA ASN A 167 1.30 7.46 -48.63
C ASN A 167 2.24 6.25 -48.36
N GLY A 168 2.56 5.99 -47.10
CA GLY A 168 3.51 4.94 -46.70
C GLY A 168 4.99 5.30 -46.86
N GLU A 169 5.33 6.50 -47.34
CA GLU A 169 6.70 7.01 -47.29
C GLU A 169 7.12 7.31 -45.83
N ARG A 170 8.43 7.25 -45.56
CA ARG A 170 9.02 7.47 -44.21
C ARG A 170 8.60 6.43 -43.15
N ASP A 171 8.32 5.20 -43.55
CA ASP A 171 7.97 4.07 -42.65
C ASP A 171 9.01 3.84 -41.53
N ILE A 172 10.30 4.05 -41.81
CA ILE A 172 11.38 3.96 -40.81
C ILE A 172 11.15 4.97 -39.67
N PHE A 173 10.83 6.22 -40.01
CA PHE A 173 10.62 7.27 -39.00
C PHE A 173 9.37 7.00 -38.16
N GLN A 174 8.29 6.54 -38.79
CA GLN A 174 7.08 6.11 -38.07
C GLN A 174 7.39 4.99 -37.07
N LYS A 175 8.11 3.94 -37.51
CA LYS A 175 8.50 2.82 -36.64
C LYS A 175 9.35 3.28 -35.47
N ILE A 176 10.32 4.17 -35.70
CA ILE A 176 11.16 4.75 -34.64
C ILE A 176 10.30 5.51 -33.63
N LEU A 177 9.37 6.35 -34.10
CA LEU A 177 8.51 7.14 -33.22
C LEU A 177 7.61 6.24 -32.36
N LEU A 178 6.89 5.30 -32.99
CA LEU A 178 5.94 4.42 -32.29
C LEU A 178 6.65 3.48 -31.31
N ASN A 179 7.74 2.84 -31.72
CA ASN A 179 8.52 1.98 -30.83
C ASN A 179 9.19 2.81 -29.73
N GLY A 180 9.65 4.03 -30.04
CA GLY A 180 10.17 4.99 -29.08
C GLY A 180 9.16 5.32 -27.98
N THR A 181 7.89 5.54 -28.32
CA THR A 181 6.82 5.76 -27.33
C THR A 181 6.65 4.56 -26.39
N ILE A 182 6.67 3.33 -26.92
CA ILE A 182 6.56 2.11 -26.10
C ILE A 182 7.77 1.99 -25.17
N VAL A 183 8.99 2.21 -25.68
CA VAL A 183 10.23 2.16 -24.87
C VAL A 183 10.20 3.21 -23.76
N ILE A 184 9.80 4.45 -24.08
CA ILE A 184 9.67 5.53 -23.08
C ILE A 184 8.65 5.15 -22.01
N PHE A 185 7.48 4.62 -22.40
CA PHE A 185 6.47 4.15 -21.46
C PHE A 185 7.02 3.08 -20.52
N LEU A 186 7.74 2.08 -21.04
CA LEU A 186 8.34 1.01 -20.23
C LEU A 186 9.37 1.57 -19.24
N LEU A 187 10.25 2.46 -19.71
CA LEU A 187 11.28 3.08 -18.86
C LEU A 187 10.66 3.92 -17.73
N LEU A 188 9.69 4.78 -18.05
CA LEU A 188 8.99 5.59 -17.05
C LEU A 188 8.20 4.73 -16.06
N SER A 189 7.57 3.67 -16.55
CA SER A 189 6.78 2.77 -15.72
C SER A 189 7.64 1.98 -14.73
N LEU A 190 8.73 1.38 -15.20
CA LEU A 190 9.69 0.70 -14.34
C LEU A 190 10.32 1.69 -13.36
N SER A 191 10.72 2.87 -13.83
CA SER A 191 11.25 3.95 -12.99
C SER A 191 10.29 4.34 -11.86
N ARG A 192 8.98 4.42 -12.14
CA ARG A 192 7.94 4.68 -11.13
C ARG A 192 7.81 3.54 -10.12
N ILE A 193 7.78 2.30 -10.58
CA ILE A 193 7.66 1.11 -9.71
C ILE A 193 8.87 1.02 -8.77
N PHE A 194 10.09 1.19 -9.30
CA PHE A 194 11.31 1.21 -8.48
C PHE A 194 11.32 2.36 -7.48
N ALA A 195 10.88 3.57 -7.87
CA ALA A 195 10.77 4.70 -6.94
C ALA A 195 9.87 4.37 -5.74
N LEU A 196 8.71 3.75 -5.99
CA LEU A 196 7.77 3.38 -4.93
C LEU A 196 8.36 2.36 -3.95
N TYR A 197 9.13 1.39 -4.47
CA TYR A 197 9.80 0.40 -3.62
C TYR A 197 10.93 1.02 -2.80
N ILE A 198 11.85 1.76 -3.44
CA ILE A 198 13.03 2.32 -2.77
C ILE A 198 12.64 3.35 -1.71
N HIS A 199 11.69 4.25 -2.03
CA HIS A 199 11.39 5.40 -1.20
C HIS A 199 10.49 5.09 0.02
N TYR A 200 9.63 4.06 -0.06
CA TYR A 200 8.51 3.88 0.88
C TYR A 200 8.40 2.49 1.53
N GLN A 201 9.40 1.60 1.36
CA GLN A 201 9.39 0.26 1.97
C GLN A 201 9.64 0.24 3.49
N ALA A 202 10.19 1.31 4.08
CA ALA A 202 10.65 1.32 5.47
C ALA A 202 9.54 1.01 6.50
N PRO A 203 8.32 1.58 6.42
CA PRO A 203 7.26 1.31 7.40
C PRO A 203 6.83 -0.17 7.49
N MET A 204 6.80 -0.87 6.36
CA MET A 204 6.50 -2.30 6.36
C MET A 204 7.65 -3.12 6.94
N LYS A 205 8.89 -2.81 6.55
CA LYS A 205 10.07 -3.60 6.98
C LYS A 205 10.43 -3.40 8.44
N ILE A 206 10.24 -2.19 9.00
CA ILE A 206 10.62 -1.92 10.40
C ILE A 206 9.79 -2.74 11.39
N SER A 207 8.50 -2.95 11.07
CA SER A 207 7.55 -3.67 11.94
C SER A 207 7.90 -5.16 12.04
N MET A 208 8.53 -5.73 11.01
CA MET A 208 8.99 -7.12 10.97
C MET A 208 10.27 -7.39 11.79
N VAL A 209 10.95 -6.34 12.27
CA VAL A 209 12.21 -6.49 13.01
C VAL A 209 11.98 -7.01 14.42
N LEU A 210 10.79 -6.76 14.98
CA LEU A 210 10.40 -7.25 16.29
C LEU A 210 10.19 -8.77 16.23
N GLY A 211 10.78 -9.49 17.18
CA GLY A 211 10.50 -10.91 17.40
C GLY A 211 9.24 -11.12 18.24
N GLU A 212 8.81 -12.37 18.42
CA GLU A 212 7.73 -12.67 19.35
C GLU A 212 8.14 -12.34 20.79
N ALA A 213 7.23 -11.73 21.56
CA ALA A 213 7.45 -11.41 22.97
C ALA A 213 6.73 -12.40 23.89
N VAL A 214 7.32 -12.70 25.05
CA VAL A 214 6.70 -13.56 26.08
C VAL A 214 5.61 -12.81 26.84
N SER A 215 5.80 -11.52 27.09
CA SER A 215 4.83 -10.64 27.72
C SER A 215 4.29 -9.61 26.73
N GLU A 216 3.14 -9.00 27.05
CA GLU A 216 2.60 -7.92 26.23
C GLU A 216 3.55 -6.73 26.16
N LYS A 217 3.69 -6.20 24.94
CA LYS A 217 4.57 -5.07 24.61
C LYS A 217 3.81 -4.00 23.82
N ASN A 218 3.94 -2.76 24.25
CA ASN A 218 3.35 -1.62 23.55
C ASN A 218 4.36 -1.03 22.56
N VAL A 219 3.98 -1.02 21.27
CA VAL A 219 4.72 -0.38 20.19
C VAL A 219 3.99 0.90 19.85
N CYS A 220 4.59 2.03 20.20
CA CYS A 220 3.97 3.33 20.02
C CYS A 220 4.37 3.97 18.69
N ILE A 221 3.47 4.78 18.16
CA ILE A 221 3.73 5.66 17.02
C ILE A 221 3.04 7.01 17.21
N ALA A 222 3.74 8.07 16.82
CA ALA A 222 3.25 9.44 16.85
C ALA A 222 2.97 9.91 15.41
N LYS A 223 3.97 10.55 14.80
CA LYS A 223 3.99 10.92 13.39
C LYS A 223 4.09 9.68 12.49
N GLU A 224 3.64 9.83 11.25
CA GLU A 224 3.62 8.75 10.23
C GLU A 224 2.75 7.53 10.57
N TRP A 225 1.82 7.64 11.55
CA TRP A 225 0.88 6.58 11.91
C TRP A 225 0.09 6.02 10.70
N HIS A 226 -0.20 6.88 9.74
CA HIS A 226 -0.93 6.56 8.50
C HIS A 226 -0.12 5.71 7.50
N ARG A 227 1.17 5.49 7.73
CA ARG A 227 2.06 4.69 6.86
C ARG A 227 2.38 3.31 7.42
N ILE A 228 2.13 3.09 8.71
CA ILE A 228 2.37 1.79 9.33
C ILE A 228 1.29 0.82 8.90
N PRO A 229 1.66 -0.45 8.59
CA PRO A 229 0.71 -1.42 8.13
C PRO A 229 -0.39 -1.73 9.14
N GLY A 230 -0.19 -1.55 10.46
CA GLY A 230 -1.20 -1.75 11.49
C GLY A 230 -0.76 -2.74 12.57
N ASN A 231 -1.66 -3.05 13.51
CA ASN A 231 -1.52 -4.08 14.53
C ASN A 231 -1.51 -5.50 13.93
N PHE A 232 -2.19 -5.77 12.82
CA PHE A 232 -2.19 -7.10 12.17
C PHE A 232 -0.81 -7.52 11.64
N PHE A 233 0.11 -6.56 11.48
CA PHE A 233 1.46 -6.78 11.01
C PHE A 233 2.48 -6.87 12.14
N MET A 234 2.02 -6.71 13.39
CA MET A 234 2.87 -6.80 14.57
C MET A 234 3.02 -8.28 15.00
N PRO A 235 4.18 -8.68 15.53
CA PRO A 235 4.37 -10.01 16.08
C PRO A 235 3.43 -10.28 17.25
N LYS A 236 3.31 -11.56 17.63
CA LYS A 236 2.51 -11.97 18.79
C LYS A 236 2.91 -11.19 20.05
N ASN A 237 1.90 -10.87 20.87
CA ASN A 237 2.01 -10.09 22.11
C ASN A 237 2.52 -8.65 21.95
N HIS A 238 2.47 -8.09 20.73
CA HIS A 238 2.70 -6.66 20.51
C HIS A 238 1.37 -5.94 20.25
N HIS A 239 1.26 -4.72 20.76
CA HIS A 239 0.09 -3.85 20.63
C HIS A 239 0.54 -2.53 20.05
N LEU A 240 0.03 -2.17 18.87
CA LEU A 240 0.25 -0.86 18.29
C LEU A 240 -0.52 0.19 19.10
N ARG A 241 0.12 1.29 19.48
CA ARG A 241 -0.49 2.36 20.28
C ARG A 241 -0.22 3.71 19.64
N PHE A 242 -1.20 4.59 19.65
CA PHE A 242 -1.02 5.96 19.18
C PHE A 242 -0.63 6.85 20.35
N VAL A 243 0.40 7.67 20.19
CA VAL A 243 0.73 8.73 21.16
C VAL A 243 0.41 10.08 20.54
N ARG A 244 0.32 11.12 21.38
CA ARG A 244 0.00 12.47 20.93
C ARG A 244 0.96 12.91 19.81
N SER A 245 0.39 13.46 18.73
CA SER A 245 1.12 14.02 17.58
C SER A 245 0.45 15.31 17.11
N SER A 246 0.97 15.93 16.03
CA SER A 246 0.35 17.14 15.47
C SER A 246 -1.00 16.87 14.79
N PHE A 247 -1.37 15.60 14.60
CA PHE A 247 -2.64 15.20 14.03
C PHE A 247 -3.79 15.53 15.01
N ASN A 248 -4.70 16.37 14.55
CA ASN A 248 -5.87 16.83 15.32
C ASN A 248 -7.19 16.24 14.81
N GLY A 249 -7.14 15.09 14.14
CA GLY A 249 -8.33 14.35 13.71
C GLY A 249 -8.62 13.15 14.61
N ILE A 250 -9.67 12.41 14.29
CA ILE A 250 -10.00 11.17 15.01
C ILE A 250 -9.07 10.04 14.57
N LEU A 251 -8.50 9.33 15.53
CA LEU A 251 -7.69 8.14 15.30
C LEU A 251 -8.55 6.87 15.38
N PRO A 252 -8.10 5.76 14.78
CA PRO A 252 -8.72 4.46 15.00
C PRO A 252 -8.62 4.05 16.48
N ALA A 253 -9.68 3.45 17.03
CA ALA A 253 -9.69 2.86 18.36
C ALA A 253 -9.62 1.34 18.25
N TYR A 254 -9.22 0.62 19.29
CA TYR A 254 -9.36 -0.84 19.26
C TYR A 254 -10.84 -1.22 19.27
N PHE A 255 -11.21 -2.22 18.46
CA PHE A 255 -12.48 -2.91 18.65
C PHE A 255 -12.55 -3.48 20.07
N ASP A 256 -13.74 -3.52 20.63
CA ASP A 256 -14.00 -4.24 21.87
C ASP A 256 -13.83 -5.75 21.65
N GLU A 257 -12.98 -6.40 22.44
CA GLU A 257 -12.60 -7.81 22.26
C GLU A 257 -13.72 -8.79 22.70
N THR A 258 -14.91 -8.30 23.07
CA THR A 258 -16.08 -9.17 23.34
C THR A 258 -16.75 -9.63 22.04
N LYS A 259 -17.57 -10.68 22.15
CA LYS A 259 -18.38 -11.21 21.02
C LYS A 259 -19.33 -10.18 20.38
N LYS A 260 -19.61 -9.07 21.06
CA LYS A 260 -20.50 -8.00 20.60
C LYS A 260 -19.74 -6.75 20.14
N GLY A 261 -18.41 -6.79 20.02
CA GLY A 261 -17.63 -5.58 19.73
C GLY A 261 -17.98 -4.89 18.42
N THR A 262 -18.38 -5.63 17.37
CA THR A 262 -18.87 -5.02 16.12
C THR A 262 -20.20 -4.29 16.25
N ALA A 263 -20.99 -4.58 17.29
CA ALA A 263 -22.31 -4.01 17.55
C ALA A 263 -22.30 -2.99 18.70
N LEU A 264 -21.14 -2.76 19.31
CA LEU A 264 -21.00 -1.81 20.40
C LEU A 264 -20.89 -0.38 19.86
N VAL A 265 -21.70 0.53 20.42
CA VAL A 265 -21.62 1.96 20.10
C VAL A 265 -20.74 2.63 21.14
N HIS A 266 -19.75 3.37 20.66
CA HIS A 266 -18.81 4.11 21.48
C HIS A 266 -19.09 5.62 21.41
N ASN A 267 -19.10 6.29 22.57
CA ASN A 267 -19.33 7.73 22.69
C ASN A 267 -18.13 8.58 22.25
N TYR A 268 -16.95 7.97 22.07
CA TYR A 268 -15.72 8.65 21.68
C TYR A 268 -15.57 8.80 20.15
N PHE A 269 -16.46 8.20 19.35
CA PHE A 269 -16.49 8.38 17.90
C PHE A 269 -17.41 9.53 17.50
N ASN A 270 -17.06 10.26 16.43
CA ASN A 270 -17.85 11.33 15.85
C ASN A 270 -17.69 11.38 14.32
N ASP A 271 -18.67 11.93 13.62
CA ASP A 271 -18.73 12.09 12.16
C ASP A 271 -18.07 13.39 11.65
N MET A 272 -17.57 14.22 12.55
CA MET A 272 -16.93 15.51 12.24
C MET A 272 -15.39 15.42 12.25
N ASN A 273 -14.83 14.21 12.37
CA ASN A 273 -13.39 13.97 12.48
C ASN A 273 -12.72 14.79 13.61
N LEU A 274 -13.45 15.03 14.70
CA LEU A 274 -12.93 15.70 15.89
C LEU A 274 -12.02 14.74 16.67
N PRO A 275 -10.92 15.24 17.26
CA PRO A 275 -9.98 14.40 17.99
C PRO A 275 -10.61 13.89 19.28
N SER A 276 -10.14 12.73 19.74
CA SER A 276 -10.53 12.14 21.02
C SER A 276 -9.30 11.57 21.72
N ASP A 277 -9.14 11.94 22.99
CA ASP A 277 -7.99 11.50 23.80
C ASP A 277 -8.09 10.02 24.19
N TYR A 278 -9.26 9.38 24.00
CA TYR A 278 -9.45 7.95 24.28
C TYR A 278 -8.50 7.05 23.48
N MET A 279 -8.19 7.43 22.24
CA MET A 279 -7.30 6.65 21.36
C MET A 279 -5.82 6.88 21.67
N LEU A 280 -5.50 7.86 22.53
CA LEU A 280 -4.13 8.21 22.86
C LEU A 280 -3.63 7.38 24.03
N PHE A 281 -2.42 6.90 23.88
CA PHE A 281 -1.69 6.12 24.86
C PHE A 281 -0.59 6.97 25.50
N ASN A 282 -0.28 6.66 26.76
CA ASN A 282 0.75 7.38 27.50
C ASN A 282 2.14 6.99 26.99
N LEU A 283 2.94 7.98 26.58
CA LEU A 283 4.29 7.76 26.05
C LEU A 283 5.21 7.01 27.04
N THR A 284 4.99 7.19 28.34
CA THR A 284 5.82 6.55 29.38
C THR A 284 5.59 5.04 29.50
N GLU A 285 4.47 4.53 28.99
CA GLU A 285 4.08 3.12 29.02
C GLU A 285 4.49 2.36 27.74
N CYS A 286 5.09 3.06 26.78
CA CYS A 286 5.58 2.48 25.53
C CYS A 286 6.86 1.67 25.76
N ASP A 287 6.89 0.40 25.38
CA ASP A 287 8.13 -0.40 25.37
C ASP A 287 9.00 -0.07 24.16
N PHE A 288 8.35 0.15 23.02
CA PHE A 288 8.97 0.53 21.75
C PHE A 288 8.30 1.76 21.18
N LEU A 289 9.05 2.52 20.37
CA LEU A 289 8.54 3.69 19.66
C LEU A 289 9.08 3.70 18.24
N ILE A 290 8.20 3.92 17.27
CA ILE A 290 8.57 4.11 15.87
C ILE A 290 8.62 5.62 15.60
N ASP A 291 9.75 6.10 15.11
CA ASP A 291 10.02 7.53 14.89
C ASP A 291 10.66 7.78 13.53
N SER A 292 10.30 8.90 12.88
CA SER A 292 10.95 9.38 11.65
C SER A 292 11.90 10.54 11.95
N ASP A 293 13.19 10.35 11.73
CA ASP A 293 14.25 11.34 11.98
C ASP A 293 14.75 11.92 10.66
N PHE A 294 14.39 13.18 10.36
CA PHE A 294 14.89 13.93 9.20
C PHE A 294 15.94 14.98 9.61
N GLY A 295 16.54 14.85 10.80
CA GLY A 295 17.58 15.75 11.30
C GLY A 295 17.04 16.89 12.17
N GLU A 296 15.76 16.89 12.55
CA GLU A 296 15.21 17.87 13.47
C GLU A 296 15.86 17.78 14.86
N LYS A 297 15.92 18.90 15.59
CA LYS A 297 16.46 18.90 16.97
C LYS A 297 15.41 18.35 17.95
N TYR A 298 15.88 17.64 18.98
CA TYR A 298 15.03 17.28 20.12
C TYR A 298 14.69 18.52 20.95
N ARG A 299 13.41 18.73 21.24
CA ARG A 299 12.91 19.84 22.06
C ARG A 299 11.80 19.34 22.98
N ILE A 300 11.96 19.58 24.28
CA ILE A 300 11.17 18.98 25.37
C ILE A 300 9.69 19.44 25.40
N HIS A 301 9.28 20.36 24.53
CA HIS A 301 7.89 20.86 24.46
C HIS A 301 7.27 20.82 23.06
N ASP A 302 7.99 20.30 22.06
CA ASP A 302 7.36 20.07 20.77
C ASP A 302 6.42 18.86 20.87
N ILE A 303 5.28 18.94 20.18
CA ILE A 303 4.31 17.83 20.12
C ILE A 303 4.90 16.65 19.34
N GLU A 304 5.66 16.94 18.28
CA GLU A 304 6.35 15.93 17.46
C GLU A 304 7.86 16.02 17.65
N GLN A 305 8.32 15.55 18.80
CA GLN A 305 9.73 15.54 19.14
C GLN A 305 10.49 14.55 18.25
N ASN A 306 11.77 14.84 18.00
CA ASN A 306 12.67 13.85 17.42
C ASN A 306 13.14 12.88 18.52
N TYR A 307 12.31 11.88 18.81
CA TYR A 307 12.57 10.90 19.86
C TYR A 307 13.85 10.10 19.61
N SER A 308 14.25 9.95 18.35
CA SER A 308 15.51 9.29 17.97
C SER A 308 16.77 10.01 18.50
N LYS A 309 16.67 11.31 18.83
CA LYS A 309 17.77 12.08 19.43
C LYS A 309 17.77 12.04 20.95
N ASP A 310 16.68 11.63 21.59
CA ASP A 310 16.61 11.44 23.03
C ASP A 310 17.30 10.13 23.43
N LYS A 311 18.62 10.19 23.54
CA LYS A 311 19.46 9.07 23.97
C LYS A 311 19.29 8.73 25.46
N SER A 312 18.60 9.56 26.25
CA SER A 312 18.39 9.29 27.67
C SER A 312 17.27 8.27 27.87
N THR A 313 16.16 8.43 27.14
CA THR A 313 14.99 7.54 27.23
C THR A 313 15.05 6.38 26.24
N TRP A 314 15.62 6.61 25.04
CA TRP A 314 15.49 5.67 23.92
C TRP A 314 16.83 5.12 23.44
N GLU A 315 16.81 3.86 23.01
CA GLU A 315 17.88 3.16 22.31
C GLU A 315 17.42 2.81 20.90
N ILE A 316 18.22 3.13 19.87
CA ILE A 316 17.90 2.80 18.48
C ILE A 316 18.25 1.32 18.23
N ILE A 317 17.23 0.48 18.00
CA ILE A 317 17.43 -0.93 17.63
C ILE A 317 17.74 -1.06 16.14
N LYS A 318 16.96 -0.36 15.31
CA LYS A 318 17.04 -0.46 13.86
C LYS A 318 16.71 0.87 13.20
N SER A 319 17.48 1.19 12.18
CA SER A 319 17.24 2.32 11.29
C SER A 319 17.08 1.83 9.85
N MET A 320 16.13 2.42 9.13
CA MET A 320 15.94 2.20 7.70
C MET A 320 15.86 3.55 6.97
N PRO A 321 16.44 3.69 5.77
CA PRO A 321 16.34 4.93 5.02
C PRO A 321 14.90 5.21 4.64
N PHE A 322 14.45 6.45 4.87
CA PHE A 322 13.10 6.90 4.53
C PHE A 322 13.13 8.28 3.88
N LEU A 323 12.45 8.42 2.75
CA LEU A 323 12.54 9.60 1.90
C LEU A 323 11.92 10.83 2.60
N ASP A 324 12.67 11.93 2.68
CA ASP A 324 12.13 13.22 3.10
C ASP A 324 11.41 13.88 1.93
N SER A 325 10.09 13.87 1.97
CA SER A 325 9.26 14.47 0.93
C SER A 325 9.36 16.00 0.86
N LYS A 326 9.70 16.69 1.96
CA LYS A 326 9.68 18.16 2.03
C LYS A 326 10.86 18.78 1.28
N VAL A 327 12.03 18.13 1.37
CA VAL A 327 13.28 18.63 0.77
C VAL A 327 13.57 17.98 -0.59
N SER A 328 13.04 16.79 -0.86
CA SER A 328 13.31 16.06 -2.11
C SER A 328 12.53 16.60 -3.31
N SER A 329 13.17 16.58 -4.49
CA SER A 329 12.56 17.02 -5.75
C SER A 329 11.34 16.17 -6.15
N SER A 330 10.20 16.82 -6.43
CA SER A 330 8.95 16.14 -6.78
C SER A 330 9.09 15.13 -7.92
N PHE A 331 9.87 15.48 -8.97
CA PHE A 331 10.11 14.60 -10.11
C PHE A 331 10.87 13.34 -9.71
N PHE A 332 11.94 13.46 -8.92
CA PHE A 332 12.75 12.31 -8.49
C PHE A 332 12.12 11.50 -7.36
N ARG A 333 11.13 12.05 -6.65
CA ARG A 333 10.23 11.23 -5.80
C ARG A 333 9.28 10.39 -6.64
N ALA A 334 8.83 10.93 -7.78
CA ALA A 334 7.91 10.27 -8.69
C ALA A 334 8.60 9.16 -9.49
N PHE A 335 9.79 9.45 -10.03
CA PHE A 335 10.55 8.59 -10.93
C PHE A 335 11.97 8.36 -10.42
N TYR A 336 12.40 7.10 -10.40
CA TYR A 336 13.76 6.71 -10.05
C TYR A 336 14.65 6.63 -11.28
N VAL A 337 15.75 7.38 -11.26
CA VAL A 337 16.81 7.35 -12.27
C VAL A 337 18.10 6.94 -11.56
N PRO A 338 18.68 5.77 -11.89
CA PRO A 338 19.91 5.28 -11.25
C PRO A 338 21.01 6.36 -11.25
N LEU A 339 21.73 6.48 -10.12
CA LEU A 339 22.84 7.43 -9.89
C LEU A 339 22.48 8.94 -9.90
N ILE A 340 21.39 9.33 -10.55
CA ILE A 340 20.95 10.73 -10.65
C ILE A 340 19.98 11.06 -9.51
N SER A 341 18.99 10.20 -9.25
CA SER A 341 17.98 10.45 -8.21
C SER A 341 18.62 10.73 -6.85
N THR A 342 19.69 10.02 -6.48
CA THR A 342 20.39 10.16 -5.19
C THR A 342 20.95 11.56 -4.94
N LYS A 343 21.19 12.36 -6.00
CA LYS A 343 21.63 13.76 -5.87
C LYS A 343 20.50 14.70 -5.47
N TYR A 344 19.26 14.36 -5.83
CA TYR A 344 18.07 15.21 -5.69
C TYR A 344 17.02 14.70 -4.70
N THR A 345 17.22 13.49 -4.16
CA THR A 345 16.42 12.91 -3.08
C THR A 345 17.21 12.90 -1.79
N LYS A 346 16.63 13.43 -0.72
CA LYS A 346 17.17 13.37 0.64
C LYS A 346 16.41 12.33 1.45
N PHE A 347 17.15 11.57 2.25
CA PHE A 347 16.60 10.52 3.11
C PHE A 347 16.92 10.87 4.56
N GLY A 348 15.91 10.72 5.41
CA GLY A 348 16.08 10.57 6.85
C GLY A 348 16.08 9.10 7.23
N ASN A 349 15.89 8.84 8.52
CA ASN A 349 15.84 7.51 9.09
C ASN A 349 14.46 7.22 9.68
N PHE A 350 13.88 6.08 9.33
CA PHE A 350 12.76 5.49 10.05
C PHE A 350 13.34 4.54 11.10
N ASN A 351 13.15 4.87 12.37
CA ASN A 351 13.82 4.25 13.50
C ASN A 351 12.83 3.46 14.35
N LEU A 352 13.26 2.26 14.75
CA LEU A 352 12.65 1.50 15.82
C LEU A 352 13.46 1.75 17.09
N LEU A 353 12.81 2.36 18.08
CA LEU A 353 13.39 2.73 19.36
C LEU A 353 12.90 1.76 20.44
N LYS A 354 13.78 1.39 21.36
CA LYS A 354 13.48 0.66 22.59
C LYS A 354 13.59 1.59 23.77
N ARG A 355 12.65 1.53 24.70
CA ARG A 355 12.75 2.28 25.94
C ARG A 355 13.84 1.70 26.81
N LYS A 356 14.73 2.56 27.31
CA LYS A 356 15.69 2.21 28.34
C LYS A 356 14.96 2.04 29.67
N LYS A 357 15.31 0.99 30.40
CA LYS A 357 14.77 0.76 31.74
C LYS A 357 15.50 1.60 32.76
#